data_AF-J9DWX4-F1
#
_entry.id   AF-J9DWX4-F1
#
_cell.length_a   1.000
_cell.length_b   1.000
_cell.length_c   1.000
_cell.angle_alpha   90.00
_cell.angle_beta   90.00
_cell.angle_gamma   90.00
#
_symmetry.space_group_name_H-M   'P 1'
#
loop_
_entity.id
_entity.type
_entity.pdbx_description
1 polymer ?
#
loop_
_entity_poly.entity_id
_entity_poly.type
_entity_poly.pdbx_seq_one_letter_code
_entity_poly.pdbx_strand_id
1 'polypeptide(L)'
;MKYDHHQRDFAHTMNTLGVMNFHTKLSSAGLIYAHFGKNVISALLGLQHDSIIDVLFKKIYETFVESIDAIDNGIAQFDGKPRYYLGGTLSSRISMLNPSWNEDTVNVDERFMMAIKLVDKEFNELLTYLHKSWLPARSHIINAVTHRYD
;
A
#
# COMPACT_ATOMS: atom_id res chain seq x y z
N MET A 1 15.59 3.17 -15.39
CA MET A 1 14.24 3.71 -15.14
C MET A 1 14.23 4.44 -13.80
N LYS A 2 13.49 5.55 -13.64
CA LYS A 2 13.49 6.40 -12.42
C LYS A 2 12.95 5.71 -11.15
N TYR A 3 12.30 4.55 -11.29
CA TYR A 3 11.66 3.81 -10.20
C TYR A 3 12.03 2.32 -10.19
N ASP A 4 13.25 1.99 -10.62
CA ASP A 4 13.76 0.62 -10.58
C ASP A 4 14.55 0.40 -9.27
N HIS A 5 13.95 -0.34 -8.34
CA HIS A 5 14.53 -0.60 -7.03
C HIS A 5 15.55 -1.77 -7.04
N HIS A 6 15.73 -2.46 -8.18
CA HIS A 6 16.78 -3.47 -8.36
C HIS A 6 18.15 -2.86 -8.69
N GLN A 7 18.26 -1.52 -8.75
CA GLN A 7 19.55 -0.85 -8.75
C GLN A 7 20.33 -1.21 -7.48
N ARG A 8 21.58 -1.65 -7.65
CA ARG A 8 22.43 -2.20 -6.57
C ARG A 8 22.54 -1.30 -5.34
N ASP A 9 22.46 0.02 -5.52
CA ASP A 9 22.62 1.01 -4.44
C ASP A 9 21.28 1.53 -3.90
N PHE A 10 20.13 1.02 -4.39
CA PHE A 10 18.83 1.49 -3.93
C PHE A 10 18.50 0.90 -2.55
N ALA A 11 18.56 1.74 -1.52
CA ALA A 11 18.25 1.40 -0.14
C ALA A 11 17.27 2.39 0.51
N HIS A 12 16.49 3.11 -0.30
CA HIS A 12 15.57 4.12 0.22
C HIS A 12 14.36 3.50 0.92
N THR A 13 13.97 4.14 2.01
CA THR A 13 12.75 3.94 2.80
C THR A 13 11.94 5.23 2.80
N MET A 14 10.66 5.20 3.20
CA MET A 14 9.89 6.43 3.42
C MET A 14 10.60 7.41 4.37
N ASN A 15 11.31 6.88 5.37
CA ASN A 15 12.08 7.67 6.33
C ASN A 15 13.26 8.37 5.66
N THR A 16 14.07 7.64 4.89
CA THR A 16 15.24 8.25 4.19
C THR A 16 14.83 9.28 3.13
N LEU A 17 13.60 9.19 2.60
CA LEU A 17 13.03 10.18 1.68
C LEU A 17 12.41 11.38 2.41
N GLY A 18 12.35 11.37 3.75
CA GLY A 18 11.71 12.42 4.55
C GLY A 18 10.19 12.48 4.40
N VAL A 19 9.56 11.42 3.90
CA VAL A 19 8.11 11.38 3.58
C VAL A 19 7.30 10.94 4.80
N MET A 20 7.67 9.83 5.45
CA MET A 20 7.02 9.27 6.63
C MET A 20 8.02 8.44 7.45
N ASN A 21 7.75 8.21 8.74
CA ASN A 21 8.63 7.43 9.60
C ASN A 21 8.46 5.90 9.45
N PHE A 22 8.73 5.37 8.25
CA PHE A 22 8.76 3.92 7.96
C PHE A 22 10.13 3.52 7.42
N HIS A 23 10.60 2.35 7.85
CA HIS A 23 11.96 1.87 7.59
C HIS A 23 12.00 0.67 6.63
N THR A 24 10.85 0.22 6.14
CA THR A 24 10.75 -0.78 5.09
C THR A 24 11.39 -0.25 3.81
N LYS A 25 12.30 -1.04 3.23
CA LYS A 25 12.93 -0.71 1.94
C LYS A 25 11.84 -0.62 0.87
N LEU A 26 11.86 0.44 0.06
CA LEU A 26 10.83 0.67 -0.95
C LEU A 26 11.03 -0.26 -2.15
N SER A 27 9.91 -0.68 -2.73
CA SER A 27 9.83 -1.18 -4.10
C SER A 27 9.51 -0.03 -5.06
N SER A 28 9.31 -0.36 -6.33
CA SER A 28 8.74 0.56 -7.31
C SER A 28 7.35 1.08 -6.86
N ALA A 29 6.54 0.24 -6.19
CA ALA A 29 5.23 0.64 -5.70
C ALA A 29 5.34 1.72 -4.61
N GLY A 30 6.19 1.51 -3.61
CA GLY A 30 6.45 2.47 -2.54
C GLY A 30 7.02 3.79 -3.05
N LEU A 31 7.91 3.76 -4.05
CA LEU A 31 8.44 4.96 -4.68
C LEU A 31 7.39 5.78 -5.43
N ILE A 32 6.58 5.10 -6.25
CA ILE A 32 5.47 5.75 -6.98
C ILE A 32 4.49 6.34 -5.97
N TYR A 33 4.17 5.60 -4.91
CA TYR A 33 3.29 6.06 -3.86
C TYR A 33 3.86 7.27 -3.11
N ALA A 34 5.14 7.27 -2.76
CA ALA A 34 5.82 8.40 -2.11
C ALA A 34 5.68 9.68 -2.92
N HIS A 35 5.75 9.58 -4.25
CA HIS A 35 5.71 10.74 -5.14
C HIS A 35 4.30 11.19 -5.53
N PHE A 36 3.39 10.24 -5.80
CA PHE A 36 2.07 10.53 -6.38
C PHE A 36 0.89 10.21 -5.46
N GLY A 37 1.10 9.48 -4.36
CA GLY A 37 0.01 8.92 -3.56
C GLY A 37 -0.95 9.97 -3.03
N LYS A 38 -0.46 11.11 -2.55
CA LYS A 38 -1.32 12.23 -2.12
C LYS A 38 -2.19 12.77 -3.26
N ASN A 39 -1.61 12.94 -4.45
CA ASN A 39 -2.33 13.46 -5.63
C ASN A 39 -3.43 12.48 -6.07
N VAL A 40 -3.13 11.18 -6.04
CA VAL A 40 -4.11 10.14 -6.38
C VAL A 40 -5.27 10.12 -5.38
N ILE A 41 -4.99 10.16 -4.07
CA ILE A 41 -6.03 10.19 -3.03
C ILE A 41 -6.88 11.45 -3.17
N SER A 42 -6.25 12.62 -3.33
CA SER A 42 -6.94 13.90 -3.54
C SER A 42 -7.87 13.84 -4.76
N ALA A 43 -7.37 13.34 -5.89
CA ALA A 43 -8.16 13.22 -7.12
C ALA A 43 -9.34 12.25 -6.98
N LEU A 44 -9.14 11.08 -6.35
CA LEU A 44 -10.19 10.08 -6.16
C LEU A 44 -11.29 10.54 -5.19
N LEU A 45 -10.94 11.35 -4.18
CA LEU A 45 -11.91 11.88 -3.22
C LEU A 45 -12.51 13.23 -3.64
N GLY A 46 -11.95 13.89 -4.66
CA GLY A 46 -12.36 15.25 -5.03
C GLY A 46 -12.07 16.29 -3.94
N LEU A 47 -11.04 16.06 -3.12
CA LEU A 47 -10.66 16.93 -2.00
C LEU A 47 -9.37 17.69 -2.29
N GLN A 48 -9.20 18.87 -1.71
CA GLN A 48 -7.92 19.57 -1.77
C GLN A 48 -6.87 18.89 -0.89
N HIS A 49 -5.59 19.17 -1.17
CA HIS A 49 -4.48 18.69 -0.36
C HIS A 49 -4.49 19.37 1.02
N ASP A 50 -5.06 18.69 2.00
CA ASP A 50 -5.15 19.14 3.38
C ASP A 50 -4.72 18.05 4.38
N SER A 51 -4.91 18.33 5.67
CA SER A 51 -4.58 17.39 6.75
C SER A 51 -5.31 16.04 6.67
N ILE A 52 -6.48 15.96 6.03
CA ILE A 52 -7.20 14.70 5.84
C ILE A 52 -6.44 13.83 4.84
N ILE A 53 -5.97 14.41 3.74
CA ILE A 53 -5.14 13.70 2.75
C ILE A 53 -3.86 13.17 3.40
N ASP A 54 -3.22 13.93 4.28
CA ASP A 54 -2.02 13.47 5.00
C ASP A 54 -2.29 12.27 5.91
N VAL A 55 -3.42 12.29 6.62
CA VAL A 55 -3.84 11.18 7.49
C VAL A 55 -4.15 9.92 6.66
N LEU A 56 -4.90 10.07 5.57
CA LEU A 56 -5.24 8.96 4.68
C LEU A 56 -4.02 8.40 3.95
N PHE A 57 -3.12 9.28 3.48
CA PHE A 57 -1.87 8.91 2.83
C PHE A 57 -1.01 8.03 3.74
N LYS A 58 -0.84 8.46 5.01
CA LYS A 58 -0.13 7.64 5.99
C LYS A 58 -0.82 6.30 6.24
N LYS A 59 -2.15 6.32 6.40
CA LYS A 59 -2.89 5.10 6.76
C LYS A 59 -2.89 4.08 5.62
N ILE A 60 -3.03 4.52 4.37
CA ILE A 60 -2.95 3.64 3.20
C ILE A 60 -1.55 3.05 3.07
N TYR A 61 -0.48 3.83 3.30
CA TYR A 61 0.86 3.24 3.30
C TYR A 61 0.99 2.12 4.32
N GLU A 62 0.63 2.41 5.58
CA GLU A 62 0.70 1.48 6.71
C GLU A 62 -0.09 0.18 6.47
N THR A 63 -1.28 0.25 5.90
CA THR A 63 -2.18 -0.92 5.79
C THR A 63 -2.13 -1.63 4.45
N PHE A 64 -1.49 -1.04 3.44
CA PHE A 64 -1.54 -1.54 2.06
C PHE A 64 -0.15 -1.56 1.42
N VAL A 65 0.45 -0.39 1.19
CA VAL A 65 1.65 -0.25 0.35
C VAL A 65 2.89 -0.84 1.02
N GLU A 66 3.07 -0.66 2.34
CA GLU A 66 4.25 -1.16 3.06
C GLU A 66 4.39 -2.68 2.95
N SER A 67 3.27 -3.42 2.99
CA SER A 67 3.29 -4.87 2.84
C SER A 67 3.76 -5.31 1.44
N ILE A 68 3.44 -4.52 0.41
CA ILE A 68 3.88 -4.76 -0.96
C ILE A 68 5.39 -4.52 -1.06
N ASP A 69 5.87 -3.39 -0.52
CA ASP A 69 7.30 -3.07 -0.44
C ASP A 69 8.10 -4.18 0.27
N ALA A 70 7.60 -4.65 1.42
CA ALA A 70 8.24 -5.70 2.19
C ALA A 70 8.33 -7.03 1.41
N ILE A 71 7.22 -7.46 0.81
CA ILE A 71 7.16 -8.72 0.05
C ILE A 71 8.11 -8.69 -1.14
N ASP A 72 8.12 -7.59 -1.90
CA ASP A 72 8.98 -7.41 -3.07
C ASP A 72 10.48 -7.42 -2.70
N ASN A 73 10.81 -6.89 -1.52
CA ASN A 73 12.18 -6.92 -0.99
C ASN A 73 12.52 -8.20 -0.19
N GLY A 74 11.63 -9.19 -0.15
CA GLY A 74 11.86 -10.45 0.58
C GLY A 74 11.94 -10.28 2.11
N ILE A 75 11.36 -9.21 2.65
CA ILE A 75 11.34 -8.93 4.09
C ILE A 75 10.22 -9.75 4.74
N ALA A 76 10.57 -10.51 5.78
CA ALA A 76 9.60 -11.27 6.55
C ALA A 76 8.71 -10.34 7.39
N GLN A 77 7.44 -10.71 7.55
CA GLN A 77 6.46 -9.94 8.34
C GLN A 77 6.84 -9.85 9.84
N PHE A 78 7.55 -10.86 10.35
CA PHE A 78 8.01 -10.93 11.74
C PHE A 78 9.23 -11.85 11.84
N ASP A 79 9.96 -11.71 12.94
CA ASP A 79 11.12 -12.54 13.26
C ASP A 79 10.70 -13.95 13.70
N GLY A 80 11.38 -14.98 13.19
CA GLY A 80 11.18 -16.38 13.56
C GLY A 80 10.29 -17.18 12.60
N LYS A 81 9.89 -18.39 13.03
CA LYS A 81 9.12 -19.32 12.18
C LYS A 81 7.62 -19.09 12.34
N PRO A 82 6.86 -18.89 11.24
CA PRO A 82 5.40 -18.78 11.31
C PRO A 82 4.77 -20.09 11.80
N ARG A 83 3.68 -19.99 12.58
CA ARG A 83 2.84 -21.15 12.91
C ARG A 83 2.05 -21.66 11.70
N TYR A 84 1.71 -20.77 10.77
CA TYR A 84 1.03 -21.09 9.52
C TYR A 84 1.37 -20.05 8.45
N TYR A 85 1.27 -20.43 7.18
CA TYR A 85 1.41 -19.51 6.06
C TYR A 85 0.06 -18.87 5.73
N LEU A 86 0.04 -17.55 5.58
CA LEU A 86 -1.16 -16.81 5.20
C LEU A 86 -1.28 -16.79 3.67
N GLY A 87 -2.28 -17.50 3.15
CA GLY A 87 -2.69 -17.41 1.73
C GLY A 87 -3.75 -16.33 1.50
N GLY A 88 -3.99 -15.98 0.24
CA GLY A 88 -5.08 -15.07 -0.16
C GLY A 88 -4.80 -13.58 0.01
N THR A 89 -3.58 -13.20 0.41
CA THR A 89 -3.12 -11.80 0.39
C THR A 89 -3.19 -11.24 -1.03
N LEU A 90 -3.24 -9.90 -1.17
CA LEU A 90 -3.20 -9.24 -2.49
C LEU A 90 -2.02 -9.76 -3.32
N SER A 91 -0.81 -9.76 -2.76
CA SER A 91 0.39 -10.23 -3.46
C SER A 91 0.29 -11.69 -3.89
N SER A 92 -0.29 -12.57 -3.07
CA SER A 92 -0.51 -13.97 -3.45
C SER A 92 -1.51 -14.11 -4.60
N ARG A 93 -2.61 -13.34 -4.58
CA ARG A 93 -3.63 -13.35 -5.65
C ARG A 93 -3.10 -12.75 -6.95
N ILE A 94 -2.28 -11.70 -6.87
CA ILE A 94 -1.55 -11.17 -8.03
C ILE A 94 -0.58 -12.22 -8.56
N SER A 95 0.18 -12.89 -7.69
CA SER A 95 1.12 -13.93 -8.12
C SER A 95 0.43 -15.10 -8.83
N MET A 96 -0.82 -15.42 -8.46
CA MET A 96 -1.62 -16.44 -9.15
C MET A 96 -2.03 -16.05 -10.58
N LEU A 97 -1.92 -14.76 -10.94
CA LEU A 97 -2.13 -14.28 -12.30
C LEU A 97 -0.86 -14.35 -13.15
N ASN A 98 0.28 -14.78 -12.61
CA ASN A 98 1.44 -15.04 -13.45
C ASN A 98 1.24 -16.31 -14.29
N PRO A 99 1.78 -16.40 -15.52
CA PRO A 99 1.86 -17.64 -16.26
C PRO A 99 2.46 -18.76 -15.41
N SER A 100 1.80 -19.92 -15.39
CA SER A 100 2.37 -21.11 -14.78
C SER A 100 3.48 -21.66 -15.70
N TRP A 101 4.44 -22.36 -15.12
CA TRP A 101 5.58 -22.91 -15.86
C TRP A 101 5.20 -23.89 -16.98
N ASN A 102 3.97 -24.42 -16.95
CA ASN A 102 3.41 -25.40 -17.87
C ASN A 102 2.25 -24.84 -18.73
N GLU A 103 2.12 -23.52 -18.84
CA GLU A 103 1.12 -22.90 -19.71
C GLU A 103 1.79 -22.35 -20.99
N ASP A 104 1.63 -23.07 -22.09
CA ASP A 104 2.32 -22.76 -23.36
C ASP A 104 1.71 -21.55 -24.10
N THR A 105 0.45 -21.22 -23.85
CA THR A 105 -0.27 -20.14 -24.54
C THR A 105 -1.03 -19.26 -23.56
N VAL A 106 -0.34 -18.28 -22.97
CA VAL A 106 -0.94 -17.28 -22.08
C VAL A 106 -0.86 -15.89 -22.70
N ASN A 107 -1.99 -15.19 -22.72
CA ASN A 107 -1.99 -13.76 -22.98
C ASN A 107 -1.58 -13.02 -21.70
N VAL A 108 -0.31 -12.60 -21.64
CA VAL A 108 0.27 -11.90 -20.48
C VAL A 108 -0.42 -10.55 -20.24
N ASP A 109 -0.79 -9.84 -21.31
CA ASP A 109 -1.46 -8.54 -21.19
C ASP A 109 -2.84 -8.68 -20.54
N GLU A 110 -3.59 -9.73 -20.89
CA GLU A 110 -4.88 -10.01 -20.27
C GLU A 110 -4.73 -10.24 -18.76
N ARG A 111 -3.76 -11.06 -18.34
CA ARG A 111 -3.51 -11.33 -16.91
C ARG A 111 -3.00 -10.10 -16.17
N PHE A 112 -2.19 -9.28 -16.82
CA PHE A 112 -1.76 -7.99 -16.28
C PHE A 112 -2.97 -7.07 -16.05
N MET A 113 -3.90 -7.00 -17.00
CA MET A 113 -5.13 -6.23 -16.83
C MET A 113 -6.03 -6.79 -15.71
N MET A 114 -6.05 -8.11 -15.50
CA MET A 114 -6.72 -8.71 -14.34
C MET A 114 -6.06 -8.28 -13.02
N ALA A 115 -4.73 -8.24 -12.97
CA ALA A 115 -3.99 -7.80 -11.79
C ALA A 115 -4.26 -6.32 -11.50
N ILE A 116 -4.30 -5.47 -12.53
CA ILE A 116 -4.67 -4.05 -12.39
C ILE A 116 -6.07 -3.92 -11.78
N LYS A 117 -7.07 -4.63 -12.33
CA LYS A 117 -8.45 -4.57 -11.82
C LYS A 117 -8.54 -5.01 -10.36
N LEU A 118 -7.75 -6.01 -9.96
CA LEU A 118 -7.71 -6.49 -8.59
C LEU A 118 -7.16 -5.42 -7.63
N VAL A 119 -6.02 -4.82 -7.97
CA VAL A 119 -5.39 -3.76 -7.18
C VAL A 119 -6.28 -2.52 -7.12
N ASP A 120 -6.86 -2.12 -8.25
CA ASP A 120 -7.74 -0.96 -8.34
C ASP A 120 -8.95 -1.12 -7.42
N LYS A 121 -9.62 -2.28 -7.45
CA LYS A 121 -10.75 -2.56 -6.59
C LYS A 121 -10.37 -2.46 -5.11
N GLU A 122 -9.31 -3.14 -4.69
CA GLU A 122 -8.91 -3.16 -3.28
C GLU A 122 -8.45 -1.80 -2.77
N PHE A 123 -7.72 -1.04 -3.59
CA PHE A 123 -7.30 0.30 -3.24
C PHE A 123 -8.51 1.22 -3.03
N ASN A 124 -9.48 1.20 -3.96
CA ASN A 124 -10.68 2.03 -3.86
C ASN A 124 -11.59 1.63 -2.68
N GLU A 125 -11.74 0.33 -2.41
CA GLU A 125 -12.49 -0.16 -1.26
C GLU A 125 -11.83 0.26 0.06
N LEU A 126 -10.51 0.13 0.18
CA LEU A 126 -9.75 0.59 1.34
C LEU A 126 -9.87 2.12 1.52
N LEU A 127 -9.64 2.90 0.46
CA LEU A 127 -9.74 4.35 0.52
C LEU A 127 -11.16 4.79 0.93
N THR A 128 -12.18 4.16 0.37
CA THR A 128 -13.58 4.44 0.72
C THR A 128 -13.86 4.12 2.18
N TYR A 129 -13.42 2.96 2.67
CA TYR A 129 -13.55 2.58 4.07
C TYR A 129 -12.84 3.56 5.00
N LEU A 130 -11.58 3.90 4.69
CA LEU A 130 -10.79 4.81 5.50
C LEU A 130 -11.42 6.20 5.60
N HIS A 131 -11.89 6.73 4.47
CA HIS A 131 -12.50 8.05 4.40
C HIS A 131 -13.90 8.09 5.05
N LYS A 132 -14.78 7.12 4.74
CA LYS A 132 -16.19 7.18 5.14
C LYS A 132 -16.48 6.55 6.51
N SER A 133 -15.62 5.70 7.03
CA SER A 133 -15.87 4.97 8.28
C SER A 133 -14.77 5.20 9.32
N TRP A 134 -13.51 4.87 8.99
CA TRP A 134 -12.43 4.94 9.97
C TRP A 134 -12.11 6.38 10.40
N LEU A 135 -12.05 7.33 9.46
CA LEU A 135 -11.71 8.72 9.75
C LEU A 135 -12.76 9.41 10.67
N PRO A 136 -14.08 9.32 10.40
CA PRO A 136 -15.09 9.83 11.33
C PRO A 136 -15.00 9.19 12.73
N ALA A 137 -14.83 7.87 12.81
CA ALA A 137 -14.69 7.16 14.08
C ALA A 137 -13.47 7.65 14.87
N ARG A 138 -12.34 7.87 14.19
CA ARG A 138 -11.12 8.43 14.78
C ARG A 138 -11.38 9.81 15.38
N SER A 139 -12.12 10.68 14.71
CA SER A 139 -12.46 12.02 15.22
C SER A 139 -13.30 11.95 16.50
N HIS A 140 -14.27 11.03 16.57
CA HIS A 140 -15.05 10.82 17.80
C HIS A 140 -14.19 10.35 18.97
N ILE A 141 -13.25 9.42 18.73
CA ILE A 141 -12.34 8.93 19.77
C ILE A 141 -11.43 10.05 20.27
N ILE A 142 -10.87 10.86 19.38
CA ILE A 142 -10.03 12.00 19.76
C ILE A 142 -10.82 12.96 20.64
N ASN A 143 -12.03 13.34 20.22
CA ASN A 143 -12.88 14.23 21.00
C ASN A 143 -13.23 13.63 22.38
N ALA A 144 -13.52 12.34 22.46
CA ALA A 144 -13.83 11.68 23.74
C ALA A 144 -12.61 11.64 24.68
N VAL A 145 -11.40 11.47 24.14
CA VAL A 145 -10.16 11.47 24.93
C VAL A 145 -9.81 12.87 25.41
N THR A 146 -9.98 13.89 24.57
CA THR A 146 -9.64 15.29 24.95
C THR A 146 -10.57 15.83 26.02
N HIS A 147 -11.87 15.48 25.98
CA HIS A 147 -12.87 15.94 26.95
C HIS A 147 -13.11 14.94 28.09
N ARG A 148 -12.21 13.97 28.30
CA ARG A 148 -12.39 12.94 29.33
C ARG A 148 -12.25 13.48 30.76
N TYR A 149 -11.59 14.63 30.91
CA TYR A 149 -11.28 15.27 32.19
C TYR A 149 -11.91 16.67 32.33
N ASP A 150 -12.77 17.05 31.38
CA ASP A 150 -13.65 18.22 31.50
C ASP A 150 -14.90 17.83 32.30
#